data_AF-A0A2A3YQC3-F1
#
_entry.id   AF-A0A2A3YQC3-F1
#
_cell.length_a   1.000
_cell.length_b   1.000
_cell.length_c   1.000
_cell.angle_alpha   90.00
_cell.angle_beta   90.00
_cell.angle_gamma   90.00
#
_symmetry.space_group_name_H-M   'P 1'
#
loop_
_entity.id
_entity.type
_entity.pdbx_description
1 polymer ?
#
loop_
_entity_poly.entity_id
_entity_poly.type
_entity_poly.pdbx_seq_one_letter_code
_entity_poly.pdbx_strand_id
1 'polypeptide(L)'
;MQQAARECGVSPATIRRRLKDGSLPNAVQGARGAWTIPVTDLIAAGLNPGQPSPPDHGQGVVTDLTHAENDHGRDYGQRSSSQVKALHDLEQKLLTEQREVEHLRTHVSTLQNNLDDVRTAMRMLEAGPRDRADRSGSDVTEHVDHNGMTVDKPARSESAAGGSFLRRLFRRSK
;
A
#
# COMPACT_ATOMS: atom_id res chain seq x y z
N MET A 1 -6.18 -30.43 -18.93
CA MET A 1 -7.25 -29.92 -19.83
C MET A 1 -8.61 -30.00 -19.16
N GLN A 2 -9.07 -31.18 -18.73
CA GLN A 2 -10.40 -31.32 -18.08
C GLN A 2 -10.53 -30.47 -16.82
N GLN A 3 -9.46 -30.38 -16.02
CA GLN A 3 -9.43 -29.54 -14.82
C GLN A 3 -9.62 -28.05 -15.15
N ALA A 4 -8.79 -27.50 -16.05
CA ALA A 4 -8.93 -26.11 -16.52
C ALA A 4 -10.31 -25.82 -17.13
N ALA A 5 -10.89 -26.78 -17.88
CA ALA A 5 -12.23 -26.66 -18.42
C ALA A 5 -13.30 -26.51 -17.32
N ARG A 6 -13.21 -27.33 -16.26
CA ARG A 6 -14.10 -27.26 -15.09
C ARG A 6 -13.94 -25.95 -14.32
N GLU A 7 -12.69 -25.53 -14.09
CA GLU A 7 -12.38 -24.31 -13.34
C GLU A 7 -12.87 -23.05 -14.05
N CYS A 8 -12.79 -23.01 -15.38
CA CYS A 8 -13.24 -21.88 -16.20
C CYS A 8 -14.71 -21.97 -16.67
N GLY A 9 -15.43 -23.07 -16.37
CA GLY A 9 -16.81 -23.27 -16.83
C GLY A 9 -16.96 -23.46 -18.35
N VAL A 10 -15.90 -23.82 -19.07
CA VAL A 10 -15.92 -23.98 -20.53
C VAL A 10 -15.74 -25.44 -20.94
N SER A 11 -16.19 -25.81 -22.14
CA SER A 11 -15.98 -27.16 -22.65
C SER A 11 -14.48 -27.45 -22.92
N PRO A 12 -14.02 -28.71 -22.77
CA PRO A 12 -12.65 -29.09 -23.15
C PRO A 12 -12.30 -28.80 -24.62
N ALA A 13 -13.31 -28.74 -25.50
CA ALA A 13 -13.15 -28.37 -26.90
C ALA A 13 -12.77 -26.88 -27.06
N THR A 14 -13.36 -26.00 -26.25
CA THR A 14 -13.00 -24.56 -26.22
C THR A 14 -11.56 -24.36 -25.79
N ILE A 15 -11.10 -25.08 -24.74
CA ILE A 15 -9.69 -25.05 -24.32
C ILE A 15 -8.77 -25.55 -25.43
N ARG A 16 -9.16 -26.61 -26.14
CA ARG A 16 -8.38 -27.17 -27.27
C ARG A 16 -8.31 -26.21 -28.46
N ARG A 17 -9.39 -25.48 -28.75
CA ARG A 17 -9.41 -24.44 -29.79
C ARG A 17 -8.42 -23.33 -29.45
N ARG A 18 -8.48 -22.79 -28.23
CA ARG A 18 -7.56 -21.73 -27.77
C ARG A 18 -6.09 -22.15 -27.74
N LEU A 19 -5.83 -23.43 -27.51
CA LEU A 19 -4.48 -23.99 -27.58
C LEU A 19 -3.96 -24.04 -29.02
N LYS A 20 -4.84 -24.33 -30.01
CA LYS A 20 -4.50 -24.23 -31.44
C LYS A 20 -4.33 -22.79 -31.90
N ASP A 21 -5.12 -21.87 -31.35
CA ASP A 21 -5.06 -20.44 -31.66
C ASP A 21 -3.82 -19.76 -31.04
N GLY A 22 -2.98 -20.50 -30.28
CA GLY A 22 -1.76 -19.98 -29.67
C GLY A 22 -1.99 -19.11 -28.43
N SER A 23 -3.22 -19.05 -27.91
CA SER A 23 -3.58 -18.20 -26.78
C SER A 23 -3.11 -18.73 -25.41
N LEU A 24 -2.45 -19.90 -25.36
CA LEU A 24 -1.95 -20.58 -24.16
C LEU A 24 -0.48 -21.00 -24.34
N PRO A 25 0.47 -20.04 -24.36
CA PRO A 25 1.86 -20.30 -24.74
C PRO A 25 2.63 -21.16 -23.74
N ASN A 26 2.24 -21.20 -22.47
CA ASN A 26 2.89 -21.97 -21.41
C ASN A 26 2.15 -23.29 -21.11
N ALA A 27 1.23 -23.71 -21.97
CA ALA A 27 0.55 -25.00 -21.83
C ALA A 27 1.50 -26.15 -22.19
N VAL A 28 1.73 -27.05 -21.23
CA VAL A 28 2.64 -28.20 -21.40
C VAL A 28 1.84 -29.50 -21.45
N GLN A 29 2.18 -30.37 -22.41
CA GLN A 29 1.65 -31.72 -22.46
C GLN A 29 2.49 -32.65 -21.57
N GLY A 30 1.89 -33.17 -20.51
CA GLY A 30 2.53 -34.13 -19.62
C GLY A 30 2.63 -35.54 -20.21
N ALA A 31 3.36 -36.42 -19.52
CA ALA A 31 3.77 -37.76 -19.98
C ALA A 31 2.64 -38.75 -20.33
N ARG A 32 1.38 -38.45 -20.01
CA ARG A 32 0.19 -39.28 -20.35
C ARG A 32 -0.75 -38.60 -21.34
N GLY A 33 -0.28 -37.57 -22.05
CA GLY A 33 -1.13 -36.75 -22.92
C GLY A 33 -2.05 -35.79 -22.16
N ALA A 34 -1.87 -35.67 -20.84
CA ALA A 34 -2.59 -34.72 -20.00
C ALA A 34 -1.98 -33.32 -20.15
N TRP A 35 -2.77 -32.37 -20.63
CA TRP A 35 -2.34 -30.97 -20.71
C TRP A 35 -2.41 -30.30 -19.35
N THR A 36 -1.28 -29.75 -18.91
CA THR A 36 -1.15 -28.86 -17.76
C THR A 36 -1.18 -27.43 -18.30
N ILE A 37 -2.21 -26.68 -17.92
CA ILE A 37 -2.40 -25.29 -18.40
C ILE A 37 -2.34 -24.40 -17.16
N PRO A 38 -1.36 -23.48 -17.06
CA PRO A 38 -1.27 -22.56 -15.94
C PRO A 38 -2.47 -21.63 -15.85
N VAL A 39 -2.85 -21.26 -14.62
CA VAL A 39 -3.94 -20.31 -14.35
C VAL A 39 -3.67 -18.95 -15.01
N THR A 40 -2.41 -18.53 -15.07
CA THR A 40 -1.97 -17.30 -15.74
C THR A 40 -2.35 -17.26 -17.22
N ASP A 41 -2.21 -18.38 -17.91
CA ASP A 41 -2.54 -18.50 -19.33
C ASP A 41 -4.06 -18.52 -19.55
N LEU A 42 -4.80 -19.13 -18.63
CA LEU A 42 -6.26 -19.10 -18.67
C LEU A 42 -6.76 -17.64 -18.56
N ILE A 43 -6.22 -16.87 -17.61
CA ILE A 43 -6.54 -15.45 -17.44
C ILE A 43 -6.08 -14.63 -18.65
N ALA A 44 -4.88 -14.87 -19.18
CA ALA A 44 -4.37 -14.17 -20.37
C ALA A 44 -5.22 -14.43 -21.61
N ALA A 45 -5.78 -15.64 -21.73
CA ALA A 45 -6.74 -15.96 -22.78
C ALA A 45 -8.13 -15.31 -22.54
N GLY A 46 -8.37 -14.70 -21.38
CA GLY A 46 -9.67 -14.17 -20.98
C GLY A 46 -10.66 -15.25 -20.53
N LEU A 47 -10.15 -16.40 -20.06
CA LEU A 47 -10.95 -17.35 -19.27
C LEU A 47 -10.87 -16.96 -17.80
N ASN A 48 -11.98 -17.11 -17.08
CA ASN A 48 -12.05 -16.70 -15.69
C ASN A 48 -12.15 -17.94 -14.77
N PRO A 49 -11.00 -18.54 -14.38
CA PRO A 49 -11.00 -19.68 -13.46
C PRO A 49 -11.56 -19.25 -12.09
N GLY A 50 -12.59 -19.94 -11.60
CA GLY A 50 -13.24 -19.65 -10.31
C GLY A 50 -14.68 -19.13 -10.41
N GLN A 51 -15.18 -18.86 -11.62
CA GLN A 51 -16.62 -18.76 -11.87
C GLN A 51 -17.08 -19.98 -12.67
N PRO A 52 -17.50 -21.09 -12.02
CA PRO A 52 -18.14 -22.16 -12.77
C PRO A 52 -19.39 -21.59 -13.44
N SER A 53 -19.46 -21.68 -14.76
CA SER A 53 -20.69 -21.40 -15.50
C SER A 53 -21.81 -22.31 -14.97
N PRO A 54 -23.07 -21.85 -14.95
CA PRO A 54 -24.21 -22.69 -14.59
C PRO A 54 -24.19 -23.99 -15.41
N PRO A 55 -24.58 -25.14 -14.84
CA PRO A 55 -24.48 -26.43 -15.52
C PRO A 55 -25.26 -26.38 -16.85
N ASP A 56 -24.55 -26.65 -17.94
CA ASP A 56 -25.08 -26.77 -19.29
C ASP A 56 -25.90 -28.07 -19.38
N HIS A 57 -27.22 -27.96 -19.24
CA HIS A 57 -28.14 -29.05 -19.53
C HIS A 57 -28.20 -29.26 -21.04
N GLY A 58 -27.27 -30.07 -21.55
CA GLY A 58 -27.28 -30.56 -22.91
C GLY A 58 -28.58 -31.30 -23.25
N GLN A 59 -29.42 -30.66 -24.05
CA GLN A 59 -30.20 -31.19 -25.17
C GLN A 59 -30.82 -32.59 -25.04
N GLY A 60 -32.17 -32.61 -24.98
CA GLY A 60 -32.95 -33.74 -25.50
C GLY A 60 -34.30 -33.95 -24.83
N VAL A 61 -35.34 -33.25 -25.31
CA VAL A 61 -36.70 -33.74 -25.61
C VAL A 61 -37.64 -32.55 -25.70
N VAL A 62 -38.30 -32.45 -26.85
CA VAL A 62 -39.44 -31.56 -27.09
C VAL A 62 -40.61 -32.00 -26.20
N THR A 63 -40.74 -31.43 -25.00
CA THR A 63 -41.98 -31.48 -24.23
C THR A 63 -42.33 -30.09 -23.75
N ASP A 64 -43.37 -29.58 -24.40
CA ASP A 64 -44.46 -28.82 -23.81
C ASP A 64 -44.14 -27.45 -23.19
N LEU A 65 -44.56 -26.43 -23.92
CA LEU A 65 -44.48 -25.01 -23.59
C LEU A 65 -45.57 -24.64 -22.57
N THR A 66 -45.49 -25.12 -21.33
CA THR A 66 -46.25 -24.49 -20.24
C THR A 66 -45.46 -24.54 -18.92
N HIS A 67 -45.26 -23.36 -18.32
CA HIS A 67 -44.78 -23.13 -16.95
C HIS A 67 -43.30 -23.43 -16.60
N ALA A 68 -42.38 -22.55 -16.98
CA ALA A 68 -41.10 -22.43 -16.25
C ALA A 68 -40.45 -21.03 -16.37
N GLU A 69 -41.22 -19.95 -16.31
CA GLU A 69 -40.67 -18.59 -16.31
C GLU A 69 -40.92 -17.96 -14.93
N ASN A 70 -39.84 -17.54 -14.26
CA ASN A 70 -39.78 -16.65 -13.08
C ASN A 70 -39.21 -17.18 -11.74
N ASP A 71 -38.32 -18.19 -11.72
CA ASP A 71 -37.64 -18.58 -10.45
C ASP A 71 -36.13 -18.27 -10.38
N HIS A 72 -35.48 -17.87 -11.48
CA HIS A 72 -34.01 -17.69 -11.50
C HIS A 72 -33.53 -16.23 -11.31
N GLY A 73 -34.44 -15.25 -11.18
CA GLY A 73 -34.08 -13.84 -11.02
C GLY A 73 -33.72 -13.40 -9.59
N ARG A 74 -34.17 -14.14 -8.56
CA ARG A 74 -33.95 -13.78 -7.15
C ARG A 74 -32.55 -14.13 -6.65
N ASP A 75 -31.96 -15.21 -7.15
CA ASP A 75 -30.67 -15.72 -6.68
C ASP A 75 -29.50 -14.76 -6.97
N TYR A 76 -29.47 -14.17 -8.17
CA TYR A 76 -28.42 -13.21 -8.55
C TYR A 76 -28.48 -11.89 -7.75
N GLY A 77 -29.67 -11.37 -7.48
CA GLY A 77 -29.83 -10.17 -6.65
C GLY A 77 -29.45 -10.40 -5.18
N GLN A 78 -29.76 -11.59 -4.66
CA GLN A 78 -29.39 -11.97 -3.28
C GLN A 78 -27.88 -12.20 -3.13
N ARG A 79 -27.24 -12.80 -4.13
CA ARG A 79 -25.78 -12.97 -4.15
C ARG A 79 -25.04 -11.63 -4.30
N SER A 80 -25.52 -10.73 -5.14
CA SER A 80 -24.92 -9.40 -5.29
C SER A 80 -25.05 -8.57 -3.99
N SER A 81 -26.22 -8.59 -3.34
CA SER A 81 -26.42 -7.86 -2.08
C SER A 81 -25.62 -8.44 -0.91
N SER A 82 -25.46 -9.76 -0.82
CA SER A 82 -24.59 -10.39 0.19
C SER A 82 -23.11 -10.08 -0.05
N GLN A 83 -22.69 -10.00 -1.31
CA GLN A 83 -21.32 -9.61 -1.66
C GLN A 83 -21.03 -8.15 -1.30
N VAL A 84 -21.96 -7.23 -1.52
CA VAL A 84 -21.83 -5.82 -1.10
C VAL A 84 -21.73 -5.69 0.42
N LYS A 85 -22.52 -6.46 1.19
CA LYS A 85 -22.41 -6.49 2.66
C LYS A 85 -21.05 -7.00 3.12
N ALA A 86 -20.58 -8.09 2.54
CA ALA A 86 -19.27 -8.65 2.87
C ALA A 86 -18.13 -7.66 2.58
N LEU A 87 -18.19 -6.92 1.47
CA LEU A 87 -17.22 -5.85 1.17
C LEU A 87 -17.28 -4.73 2.20
N HIS A 88 -18.48 -4.27 2.57
CA HIS A 88 -18.66 -3.22 3.56
C HIS A 88 -18.11 -3.64 4.93
N ASP A 89 -18.38 -4.86 5.37
CA ASP A 89 -17.85 -5.39 6.64
C ASP A 89 -16.31 -5.46 6.62
N LEU A 90 -15.72 -5.78 5.47
CA LEU A 90 -14.27 -5.86 5.29
C LEU A 90 -13.62 -4.48 5.31
N GLU A 91 -14.25 -3.49 4.65
CA GLU A 91 -13.85 -2.08 4.70
C GLU A 91 -13.92 -1.54 6.14
N GLN A 92 -14.98 -1.87 6.88
CA GLN A 92 -15.10 -1.48 8.29
C GLN A 92 -13.98 -2.07 9.15
N LYS A 93 -13.67 -3.36 8.98
CA LYS A 93 -12.55 -4.01 9.70
C LYS A 93 -11.21 -3.37 9.37
N LEU A 94 -10.98 -3.03 8.11
CA LEU A 94 -9.76 -2.35 7.68
C LEU A 94 -9.65 -0.97 8.34
N LEU A 95 -10.75 -0.22 8.40
CA LEU A 95 -10.79 1.08 9.07
C LEU A 95 -10.51 0.97 10.57
N THR A 96 -11.04 -0.06 11.25
CA THR A 96 -10.77 -0.26 12.69
C THR A 96 -9.30 -0.59 12.94
N GLU A 97 -8.73 -1.47 12.12
CA GLU A 97 -7.30 -1.83 12.19
C GLU A 97 -6.39 -0.63 11.90
N GLN A 98 -6.71 0.17 10.88
CA GLN A 98 -5.95 1.37 10.57
C GLN A 98 -5.94 2.37 11.72
N ARG A 99 -7.09 2.58 12.38
CA ARG A 99 -7.19 3.45 13.56
C ARG A 99 -6.35 2.92 14.72
N GLU A 100 -6.34 1.61 14.95
CA GLU A 100 -5.52 1.00 15.99
C GLU A 100 -4.03 1.20 15.71
N VAL A 101 -3.59 0.94 14.47
CA VAL A 101 -2.20 1.17 14.06
C VAL A 101 -1.80 2.63 14.22
N GLU A 102 -2.66 3.57 13.84
CA GLU A 102 -2.40 5.01 14.01
C GLU A 102 -2.30 5.40 15.48
N HIS A 103 -3.19 4.87 16.32
CA HIS A 103 -3.17 5.10 17.76
C HIS A 103 -1.86 4.57 18.39
N LEU A 104 -1.47 3.35 18.05
CA LEU A 104 -0.21 2.74 18.51
C LEU A 104 1.00 3.55 18.04
N ARG A 105 1.02 4.02 16.80
CA ARG A 105 2.10 4.89 16.29
C ARG A 105 2.21 6.19 17.07
N THR A 106 1.08 6.81 17.40
CA THR A 106 1.05 8.04 18.21
C THR A 106 1.58 7.78 19.62
N HIS A 107 1.23 6.63 20.21
CA HIS A 107 1.71 6.24 21.53
C HIS A 107 3.21 5.99 21.53
N VAL A 108 3.73 5.25 20.55
CA VAL A 108 5.17 5.00 20.38
C VAL A 108 5.93 6.32 20.18
N SER A 109 5.42 7.22 19.35
CA SER A 109 6.04 8.53 19.14
C SER A 109 6.11 9.33 20.44
N THR A 110 5.04 9.33 21.24
CA THR A 110 5.03 9.99 22.56
C THR A 110 6.10 9.41 23.49
N LEU A 111 6.20 8.08 23.56
CA LEU A 111 7.20 7.41 24.40
C LEU A 111 8.63 7.71 23.93
N GLN A 112 8.87 7.77 22.62
CA GLN A 112 10.17 8.12 22.05
C GLN A 112 10.58 9.54 22.45
N ASN A 113 9.69 10.52 22.31
CA ASN A 113 9.96 11.90 22.72
C ASN A 113 10.32 12.00 24.21
N ASN A 114 9.51 11.36 25.07
CA ASN A 114 9.77 11.34 26.52
C ASN A 114 11.12 10.71 26.85
N LEU A 115 11.50 9.64 26.15
CA LEU A 115 12.76 8.95 26.33
C LEU A 115 13.95 9.80 25.87
N ASP A 116 13.80 10.56 24.79
CA ASP A 116 14.83 11.49 24.31
C ASP A 116 15.00 12.69 25.26
N ASP A 117 13.92 13.20 25.85
CA ASP A 117 13.97 14.23 26.89
C ASP A 117 14.72 13.72 28.13
N VAL A 118 14.42 12.49 28.58
CA VAL A 118 15.13 11.85 29.70
C VAL A 118 16.61 11.66 29.38
N ARG A 119 16.95 11.16 28.18
CA ARG A 119 18.34 11.02 27.73
C ARG A 119 19.08 12.37 27.72
N THR A 120 18.41 13.42 27.27
CA THR A 120 18.97 14.77 27.23
C THR A 120 19.20 15.32 28.64
N ALA A 121 18.24 15.15 29.55
CA ALA A 121 18.38 15.54 30.95
C ALA A 121 19.53 14.79 31.63
N MET A 122 19.65 13.48 31.40
CA MET A 122 20.78 12.69 31.92
C MET A 122 22.11 13.20 31.38
N ARG A 123 22.21 13.49 30.07
CA ARG A 123 23.43 14.05 29.47
C ARG A 123 23.79 15.41 30.07
N MET A 124 22.82 16.28 30.37
CA MET A 124 23.07 17.58 31.00
C MET A 124 23.58 17.43 32.44
N LEU A 125 23.14 16.41 33.17
CA LEU A 125 23.60 16.12 34.53
C LEU A 125 24.99 15.46 34.54
N GLU A 126 25.27 14.55 33.60
CA GLU A 126 26.58 13.93 33.42
C GLU A 126 27.65 14.94 32.97
N ALA A 127 27.30 15.82 32.02
CA ALA A 127 28.17 16.89 31.52
C ALA A 127 28.25 18.10 32.48
N GLY A 128 28.33 17.84 33.80
CA GLY A 128 28.36 18.87 34.83
C GLY A 128 29.36 20.01 34.56
N PRO A 129 29.27 21.16 35.26
CA PRO A 129 29.92 22.44 34.91
C PRO A 129 31.44 22.43 34.69
N ARG A 130 32.12 21.32 34.98
CA ARG A 130 33.57 21.16 35.01
C ARG A 130 34.21 21.05 33.63
N ASP A 131 33.47 20.57 32.61
CA ASP A 131 34.05 20.32 31.28
C ASP A 131 34.23 21.59 30.42
N ARG A 132 33.58 22.71 30.79
CA ARG A 132 33.79 24.02 30.13
C ARG A 132 34.99 24.78 30.67
N ALA A 133 35.42 24.53 31.91
CA ALA A 133 36.53 25.24 32.52
C ALA A 133 37.89 24.77 31.97
N ASP A 134 37.99 23.50 31.58
CA ASP A 134 39.27 22.89 31.16
C ASP A 134 39.67 23.23 29.70
N ARG A 135 38.71 23.65 28.86
CA ARG A 135 39.00 24.12 27.49
C ARG A 135 39.46 25.58 27.41
N SER A 136 39.41 26.33 28.51
CA SER A 136 39.79 27.75 28.53
C SER A 136 41.27 28.00 28.92
N GLY A 137 42.06 26.93 29.14
CA GLY A 137 43.45 27.02 29.61
C GLY A 137 44.55 26.75 28.57
N SER A 138 44.22 26.50 27.30
CA SER A 138 45.22 26.13 26.29
C SER A 138 45.01 26.80 24.93
N ASP A 139 44.94 28.13 24.90
CA ASP A 139 45.27 28.88 23.68
C ASP A 139 45.78 30.29 23.99
N VAL A 140 46.95 30.37 24.62
CA VAL A 140 47.83 31.55 24.51
C VAL A 140 49.23 31.01 24.24
N THR A 141 49.43 30.48 23.04
CA THR A 141 50.78 30.42 22.49
C THR A 141 51.09 31.81 21.93
N GLU A 142 52.12 32.42 22.53
CA GLU A 142 52.78 33.62 22.05
C GLU A 142 53.03 33.53 20.53
N HIS A 143 52.43 34.42 19.75
CA HIS A 143 53.01 34.82 18.48
C HIS A 143 53.23 36.32 18.52
N VAL A 144 54.46 36.66 18.89
CA VAL A 144 55.00 38.02 18.83
C VAL A 144 55.42 38.27 17.38
N ASP A 145 54.61 38.98 16.62
CA ASP A 145 55.02 39.58 15.35
C ASP A 145 55.12 41.09 15.49
N HIS A 146 56.35 41.57 15.44
CA HIS A 146 56.68 42.98 15.32
C HIS A 146 56.54 43.38 13.85
N ASN A 147 55.41 43.96 13.45
CA ASN A 147 55.46 44.96 12.37
C ASN A 147 54.17 45.78 12.29
N GLY A 148 54.32 47.10 12.35
CA GLY A 148 53.21 48.02 12.19
C GLY A 148 52.68 48.03 10.75
N MET A 149 51.37 47.86 10.59
CA MET A 149 50.62 48.49 9.51
C MET A 149 49.13 48.51 9.88
N THR A 150 48.58 49.71 10.04
CA THR A 150 47.13 49.94 10.10
C THR A 150 46.54 49.57 8.75
N VAL A 151 45.62 48.60 8.71
CA VAL A 151 44.81 48.39 7.50
C VAL A 151 43.36 48.08 7.84
N ASP A 152 42.54 48.92 7.22
CA ASP A 152 41.09 48.99 7.09
C ASP A 152 40.18 47.84 7.53
N LYS A 153 39.20 48.28 8.31
CA LYS A 153 37.85 47.74 8.45
C LYS A 153 37.26 47.28 7.10
N PRO A 154 36.54 46.14 7.10
CA PRO A 154 35.38 46.03 6.23
C PRO A 154 34.10 45.56 6.95
N ALA A 155 33.03 46.24 6.56
CA ALA A 155 31.66 45.75 6.40
C ALA A 155 30.94 45.15 7.63
N ARG A 156 30.24 46.04 8.35
CA ARG A 156 28.89 45.73 8.84
C ARG A 156 27.97 45.60 7.62
N SER A 157 27.45 44.42 7.38
CA SER A 157 26.27 44.12 6.54
C SER A 157 25.49 43.04 7.29
N GLU A 158 24.51 43.43 8.10
CA GLU A 158 23.08 43.31 7.75
C GLU A 158 22.65 41.90 7.33
N SER A 159 21.98 41.18 8.25
CA SER A 159 20.58 40.77 8.08
C SER A 159 20.26 39.58 8.99
N ALA A 160 19.82 39.88 10.22
CA ALA A 160 19.19 38.93 11.12
C ALA A 160 18.03 39.63 11.84
N ALA A 161 16.85 39.54 11.23
CA ALA A 161 15.55 39.71 11.89
C ALA A 161 14.52 39.14 10.88
N GLY A 162 13.88 38.00 11.17
CA GLY A 162 12.80 38.00 12.13
C GLY A 162 11.58 38.69 11.50
N GLY A 163 10.88 37.98 10.63
CA GLY A 163 9.76 38.54 9.88
C GLY A 163 8.66 37.50 9.66
N SER A 164 7.78 37.40 10.64
CA SER A 164 6.49 36.73 10.58
C SER A 164 5.72 37.01 9.27
N PHE A 165 5.39 35.97 8.51
CA PHE A 165 4.41 36.04 7.43
C PHE A 165 3.33 34.96 7.59
N LEU A 166 2.44 35.16 8.55
CA LEU A 166 1.07 34.65 8.46
C LEU A 166 0.13 35.84 8.26
N ARG A 167 -0.16 36.14 6.99
CA ARG A 167 -1.29 37.00 6.63
C ARG A 167 -1.93 36.53 5.33
N ARG A 168 -3.25 36.33 5.44
CA ARG A 168 -4.30 36.43 4.40
C ARG A 168 -4.48 35.23 3.46
N LEU A 169 -5.68 34.80 3.07
CA LEU A 169 -7.07 35.26 3.28
C LEU A 169 -8.05 34.15 2.80
N PHE A 170 -9.29 34.20 3.33
CA PHE A 170 -10.63 33.95 2.73
C PHE A 170 -11.50 33.06 3.66
N ARG A 171 -12.41 33.64 4.47
CA ARG A 171 -13.77 34.17 4.15
C ARG A 171 -14.77 33.05 3.79
N ARG A 172 -15.85 32.88 4.60
CA ARG A 172 -17.27 33.01 4.19
C ARG A 172 -18.29 32.54 5.26
N SER A 173 -19.00 33.51 5.82
CA SER A 173 -20.46 33.60 6.08
C SER A 173 -21.24 32.37 6.60
N LYS A 174 -21.87 32.54 7.76
CA LYS A 174 -23.33 32.61 7.89
C LYS A 174 -23.73 33.39 9.14
#